data_AF-A0A183CTH0-F1
#
_entry.id   AF-A0A183CTH0-F1
#
_cell.length_a   1.000
_cell.length_b   1.000
_cell.length_c   1.000
_cell.angle_alpha   90.00
_cell.angle_beta   90.00
_cell.angle_gamma   90.00
#
_symmetry.space_group_name_H-M   'P 1'
#
loop_
_entity.id
_entity.type
_entity.pdbx_description
1 polymer ?
#
loop_
_entity_poly.entity_id
_entity_poly.type
_entity_poly.pdbx_seq_one_letter_code
_entity_poly.pdbx_strand_id
1 'polypeptide(L)'
;MISRCHTDVESICVAKRYYAQLVMMKKRFPMEEHDVLAVPFAWTDRMLDLMNQLCYEDVNFEQCCVLYNIGCAHAQIAASETRTEIDSVKNAFMHFQWAAWPMQQLRDQLGAARFSTCDFETP
;
A
#
# COMPACT_ATOMS: atom_id res chain seq x y z
N MET A 1 18.38 0.90 -0.48
CA MET A 1 18.97 -0.41 -0.12
C MET A 1 17.80 -1.34 0.22
N ILE A 2 17.41 -2.23 -0.70
CA ILE A 2 16.35 -3.22 -0.44
C ILE A 2 16.96 -4.23 0.53
N SER A 3 16.93 -3.91 1.83
CA SER A 3 17.06 -4.94 2.85
C SER A 3 15.93 -5.92 2.55
N ARG A 4 16.29 -7.17 2.24
CA ARG A 4 15.34 -8.29 2.17
C ARG A 4 14.78 -8.51 3.58
N CYS A 5 13.96 -7.58 4.07
CA CYS A 5 12.96 -7.92 5.05
C CYS A 5 12.09 -8.95 4.33
N HIS A 6 12.15 -10.20 4.78
CA HIS A 6 11.31 -11.25 4.20
C HIS A 6 9.86 -10.84 4.47
N THR A 7 9.22 -10.22 3.48
CA THR A 7 7.81 -9.87 3.58
C THR A 7 7.03 -11.15 3.73
N ASP A 8 6.48 -11.36 4.93
CA ASP A 8 5.73 -12.54 5.28
C ASP A 8 4.22 -12.25 5.31
N VAL A 9 3.43 -13.33 5.35
CA VAL A 9 1.97 -13.25 5.36
C VAL A 9 1.44 -12.58 6.63
N GLU A 10 2.17 -12.69 7.76
CA GLU A 10 1.77 -12.08 9.02
C GLU A 10 1.80 -10.55 8.93
N SER A 11 2.86 -10.01 8.35
CA SER A 11 3.03 -8.57 8.08
C SER A 11 1.91 -8.04 7.20
N ILE A 12 1.50 -8.81 6.18
CA ILE A 12 0.34 -8.48 5.34
C ILE A 12 -0.95 -8.46 6.16
N CYS A 13 -1.17 -9.43 7.06
CA CYS A 13 -2.34 -9.46 7.93
C CYS A 13 -2.39 -8.26 8.89
N VAL A 14 -1.25 -7.86 9.45
CA VAL A 14 -1.15 -6.65 10.27
C VAL A 14 -1.52 -5.41 9.45
N ALA A 15 -0.96 -5.25 8.25
CA ALA A 15 -1.28 -4.13 7.37
C ALA A 15 -2.75 -4.09 6.97
N LYS A 16 -3.36 -5.24 6.63
CA LYS A 16 -4.80 -5.34 6.32
C LYS A 16 -5.68 -4.93 7.50
N ARG A 17 -5.33 -5.35 8.72
CA ARG A 17 -6.05 -4.93 9.94
C ARG A 17 -5.95 -3.43 10.13
N TYR A 18 -4.76 -2.85 9.99
CA TYR A 18 -4.56 -1.42 10.10
C TYR A 18 -5.37 -0.64 9.06
N TYR A 19 -5.30 -1.04 7.78
CA TYR A 19 -6.13 -0.46 6.71
C TYR A 19 -7.63 -0.51 7.04
N ALA A 20 -8.12 -1.65 7.53
CA ALA A 20 -9.52 -1.79 7.92
C ALA A 20 -9.90 -0.82 9.06
N GLN A 21 -9.02 -0.63 10.05
CA GLN A 21 -9.25 0.35 11.13
C GLN A 21 -9.28 1.78 10.58
N LEU A 22 -8.40 2.16 9.66
CA LEU A 22 -8.44 3.47 9.01
C LEU A 22 -9.77 3.70 8.26
N VAL A 23 -10.24 2.71 7.51
CA VAL A 23 -11.53 2.76 6.82
C VAL A 23 -12.70 2.93 7.81
N MET A 24 -12.66 2.26 8.96
CA MET A 24 -13.68 2.41 9.99
C MET A 24 -13.60 3.76 10.71
N MET A 25 -12.39 4.27 10.96
CA MET A 25 -12.13 5.54 11.63
C MET A 25 -12.60 6.71 10.78
N LYS A 26 -12.24 6.74 9.49
CA LYS A 26 -12.67 7.76 8.52
C LYS A 26 -14.20 7.91 8.44
N LYS A 27 -14.95 6.82 8.64
CA LYS A 27 -16.43 6.87 8.63
C LYS A 27 -17.04 7.56 9.85
N ARG A 28 -16.26 7.79 10.90
CA ARG A 28 -16.71 8.36 12.18
C ARG A 28 -16.13 9.74 12.48
N PHE A 29 -14.95 10.01 11.94
CA PHE A 29 -14.21 11.24 12.21
C PHE A 29 -13.91 11.95 10.88
N PRO A 30 -14.22 13.25 10.76
CA PRO A 30 -13.83 14.05 9.60
C PRO A 30 -12.32 14.28 9.65
N MET A 31 -11.56 13.58 8.81
CA MET A 31 -10.09 13.57 8.77
C MET A 31 -9.56 13.61 7.32
N GLU A 32 -10.42 13.93 6.36
CA GLU A 32 -9.99 14.21 4.99
C GLU A 32 -9.32 15.58 4.92
N GLU A 33 -8.73 15.89 3.77
CA GLU A 33 -8.12 17.21 3.54
C GLU A 33 -9.10 18.34 3.91
N HIS A 34 -8.62 19.31 4.70
CA HIS A 34 -9.38 20.45 5.25
C HIS A 34 -10.41 20.14 6.33
N ASP A 35 -10.57 18.89 6.76
CA ASP A 35 -11.42 18.56 7.89
C ASP A 35 -10.82 19.00 9.23
N VAL A 36 -11.68 19.15 10.25
CA VAL A 36 -11.29 19.65 11.57
C VAL A 36 -10.36 18.71 12.34
N LEU A 37 -10.34 17.42 12.01
CA LEU A 37 -9.43 16.42 12.59
C LEU A 37 -8.44 15.87 11.54
N ALA A 38 -8.19 16.62 10.46
CA ALA A 38 -7.11 16.32 9.54
C ALA A 38 -5.77 16.31 10.29
N VAL A 39 -4.96 15.26 10.07
CA VAL A 39 -3.65 15.11 10.70
C VAL A 39 -2.60 14.79 9.63
N PRO A 40 -1.36 15.25 9.80
CA PRO A 40 -0.31 15.00 8.81
C PRO A 40 0.14 13.53 8.84
N PHE A 41 0.19 12.92 7.65
CA PHE A 41 0.77 11.61 7.40
C PHE A 41 2.00 11.77 6.52
N ALA A 42 3.14 11.24 6.96
CA ALA A 42 4.42 11.37 6.27
C ALA A 42 4.93 10.02 5.75
N TRP A 43 5.16 9.93 4.44
CA TRP A 43 5.69 8.74 3.77
C TRP A 43 6.92 9.10 2.93
N THR A 44 7.83 8.12 2.78
CA THR A 44 9.01 8.27 1.91
C THR A 44 8.73 7.57 0.59
N ASP A 45 8.94 8.28 -0.51
CA ASP A 45 8.82 7.75 -1.85
C ASP A 45 10.10 6.99 -2.24
N ARG A 46 9.98 5.94 -3.07
CA ARG A 46 11.12 5.14 -3.55
C ARG A 46 12.15 5.93 -4.38
N MET A 47 11.73 7.00 -5.05
CA MET A 47 12.59 7.86 -5.89
C MET A 47 13.10 9.11 -5.16
N LEU A 48 12.52 9.45 -4.01
CA LEU A 48 12.99 10.55 -3.18
C LEU A 48 14.09 10.06 -2.24
N ASP A 49 15.12 10.88 -2.05
CA ASP A 49 16.10 10.64 -1.00
C ASP A 49 15.39 10.67 0.37
N LEU A 50 15.95 9.97 1.38
CA LEU A 50 15.39 9.87 2.74
C LEU A 50 15.11 11.24 3.41
N MET A 51 15.68 12.32 2.85
CA MET A 51 15.49 13.69 3.32
C MET A 51 14.21 14.36 2.80
N ASN A 52 13.51 13.79 1.82
CA ASN A 52 12.32 14.36 1.19
C ASN A 52 11.10 13.45 1.41
N GLN A 53 10.48 13.57 2.58
CA GLN A 53 9.22 12.90 2.89
C GLN A 53 8.04 13.67 2.27
N LEU A 54 7.09 12.95 1.70
CA LEU A 54 5.80 13.48 1.30
C LEU A 54 4.89 13.51 2.53
N CYS A 55 4.35 14.69 2.85
CA CYS A 55 3.49 14.91 4.00
C CYS A 55 2.17 15.51 3.56
N TYR A 56 1.07 14.79 3.80
CA TYR A 56 -0.29 15.26 3.49
C TYR A 56 -1.19 15.15 4.73
N GLU A 57 -1.99 16.18 4.96
CA GLU A 57 -3.02 16.21 6.02
C GLU A 57 -4.33 15.58 5.53
N ASP A 58 -4.27 14.31 5.12
CA ASP A 58 -5.42 13.60 4.55
C ASP A 58 -5.33 12.11 4.86
N VAL A 59 -6.32 11.56 5.57
CA VAL A 59 -6.40 10.12 5.85
C VAL A 59 -6.42 9.26 4.58
N ASN A 60 -6.89 9.80 3.46
CA ASN A 60 -6.87 9.08 2.18
C ASN A 60 -5.44 8.85 1.69
N PHE A 61 -4.49 9.74 2.00
CA PHE A 61 -3.09 9.54 1.68
C PHE A 61 -2.55 8.31 2.40
N GLU A 62 -2.78 8.23 3.71
CA GLU A 62 -2.43 7.07 4.53
C GLU A 62 -3.06 5.78 4.00
N GLN A 63 -4.35 5.81 3.65
CA GLN A 63 -5.05 4.67 3.06
C GLN A 63 -4.40 4.22 1.75
N CYS A 64 -4.00 5.16 0.88
CA CYS A 64 -3.32 4.83 -0.37
C CYS A 64 -1.96 4.18 -0.12
N CYS A 65 -1.12 4.77 0.76
CA CYS A 65 0.21 4.24 1.07
C CYS A 65 0.15 2.84 1.68
N VAL A 66 -0.76 2.61 2.63
CA VAL A 66 -0.94 1.29 3.25
C VAL A 66 -1.43 0.27 2.22
N LEU A 67 -2.40 0.63 1.39
CA LEU A 67 -2.94 -0.28 0.37
C LEU A 67 -1.90 -0.63 -0.70
N TYR A 68 -1.08 0.35 -1.11
CA TYR A 68 0.04 0.13 -2.01
C TYR A 68 1.04 -0.87 -1.42
N ASN A 69 1.43 -0.68 -0.15
CA ASN A 69 2.35 -1.57 0.54
C ASN A 69 1.79 -3.01 0.67
N ILE A 70 0.48 -3.18 0.89
CA ILE A 70 -0.16 -4.50 0.85
C ILE A 70 -0.02 -5.15 -0.53
N GLY A 71 -0.24 -4.39 -1.61
CA GLY A 71 -0.06 -4.89 -2.97
C GLY A 71 1.39 -5.27 -3.28
N CYS A 72 2.34 -4.40 -2.93
CA CYS A 72 3.77 -4.66 -3.10
C CYS A 72 4.23 -5.88 -2.29
N ALA A 73 3.74 -6.05 -1.07
CA ALA A 73 4.04 -7.20 -0.22
C ALA A 73 3.60 -8.51 -0.89
N HIS A 74 2.36 -8.55 -1.40
CA HIS A 74 1.89 -9.71 -2.15
C HIS A 74 2.72 -9.96 -3.43
N ALA A 75 3.08 -8.91 -4.18
CA ALA A 75 3.91 -9.04 -5.37
C ALA A 75 5.33 -9.55 -5.06
N GLN A 76 5.92 -9.13 -3.93
CA GLN A 76 7.22 -9.61 -3.47
C GLN A 76 7.19 -11.09 -3.10
N ILE A 77 6.15 -11.56 -2.41
CA ILE A 77 5.97 -13.00 -2.13
C ILE A 77 5.81 -13.78 -3.43
N ALA A 78 4.98 -13.31 -4.36
CA ALA A 78 4.81 -13.96 -5.65
C ALA A 78 6.11 -14.02 -6.48
N ALA A 79 6.95 -12.98 -6.37
CA ALA A 79 8.23 -12.88 -7.04
C ALA A 79 9.32 -13.76 -6.41
N SER A 80 9.22 -14.11 -5.13
CA SER A 80 10.19 -14.95 -4.42
C SER A 80 9.93 -16.46 -4.57
N GLU A 81 8.74 -16.84 -5.04
CA GLU A 81 8.41 -18.23 -5.36
C GLU A 81 9.31 -18.82 -6.46
N THR A 82 9.75 -20.07 -6.26
CA THR A 82 10.67 -20.78 -7.18
C THR A 82 10.00 -21.21 -8.48
N ARG A 83 8.69 -21.50 -8.43
CA ARG A 83 7.85 -21.92 -9.57
C ARG A 83 8.35 -23.20 -10.26
N THR A 84 9.08 -24.05 -9.53
CA THR A 84 9.51 -25.37 -10.00
C THR A 84 8.46 -26.44 -9.75
N GLU A 85 7.73 -26.31 -8.65
CA GLU A 85 6.65 -27.22 -8.24
C GLU A 85 5.28 -26.59 -8.50
N ILE A 86 4.27 -27.42 -8.75
CA ILE A 86 2.91 -26.95 -9.06
C ILE A 86 2.32 -26.09 -7.93
N ASP A 87 2.64 -26.40 -6.68
CA ASP A 87 2.16 -25.65 -5.53
C ASP A 87 2.83 -24.28 -5.42
N SER A 88 4.13 -24.18 -5.75
CA SER A 88 4.83 -22.89 -5.83
C SER A 88 4.28 -22.01 -6.97
N VAL A 89 3.93 -22.62 -8.11
CA VAL A 89 3.26 -21.90 -9.22
C VAL A 89 1.89 -21.38 -8.79
N LYS A 90 1.08 -22.21 -8.13
CA LYS A 90 -0.23 -21.80 -7.60
C LYS A 90 -0.09 -20.69 -6.57
N ASN A 91 0.89 -20.79 -5.67
CA ASN A 91 1.11 -19.77 -4.66
C ASN A 91 1.50 -18.43 -5.28
N ALA A 92 2.44 -18.43 -6.24
CA ALA A 92 2.83 -17.24 -6.98
C ALA A 92 1.63 -16.59 -7.69
N PHE A 93 0.84 -17.40 -8.40
CA PHE A 93 -0.34 -16.93 -9.12
C PHE A 93 -1.40 -16.31 -8.19
N MET A 94 -1.67 -16.94 -7.05
CA MET A 94 -2.60 -16.42 -6.05
C MET A 94 -2.12 -15.09 -5.48
N HIS A 95 -0.84 -14.98 -5.11
CA HIS A 95 -0.28 -13.74 -4.59
C HIS A 95 -0.25 -12.61 -5.64
N PHE A 96 0.00 -12.89 -6.92
CA PHE A 96 -0.12 -11.87 -7.96
C PHE A 96 -1.56 -11.36 -8.13
N GLN A 97 -2.57 -12.23 -8.05
CA GLN A 97 -3.97 -11.80 -8.06
C GLN A 97 -4.31 -10.93 -6.85
N TRP A 98 -3.82 -11.31 -5.67
CA TRP A 98 -4.01 -10.50 -4.46
C TRP A 98 -3.27 -9.16 -4.52
N ALA A 99 -2.15 -9.07 -5.23
CA ALA A 99 -1.44 -7.82 -5.49
C ALA A 99 -2.18 -6.93 -6.49
N ALA A 100 -2.88 -7.53 -7.47
CA ALA A 100 -3.58 -6.79 -8.51
C ALA A 100 -4.75 -5.96 -7.99
N TRP A 101 -5.51 -6.47 -7.02
CA TRP A 101 -6.68 -5.75 -6.49
C TRP A 101 -6.30 -4.41 -5.81
N PRO A 102 -5.35 -4.34 -4.85
CA PRO A 102 -4.88 -3.08 -4.28
C PRO A 102 -4.47 -2.04 -5.32
N MET A 103 -3.73 -2.47 -6.36
CA MET A 103 -3.28 -1.60 -7.44
C MET A 103 -4.45 -1.06 -8.26
N GLN A 104 -5.45 -1.91 -8.54
CA GLN A 104 -6.69 -1.48 -9.19
C GLN A 104 -7.45 -0.45 -8.34
N GLN A 105 -7.56 -0.66 -7.03
CA GLN A 105 -8.27 0.25 -6.14
C GLN A 105 -7.60 1.63 -6.05
N LEU A 106 -6.26 1.66 -6.01
CA LEU A 106 -5.49 2.92 -6.02
C LEU A 106 -5.77 3.72 -7.29
N ARG A 107 -5.76 3.04 -8.45
CA ARG A 107 -6.02 3.66 -9.75
C ARG A 107 -7.46 4.15 -9.90
N ASP A 108 -8.44 3.32 -9.53
CA ASP A 108 -9.83 3.52 -9.93
C ASP A 108 -10.69 4.22 -8.87
N GLN A 109 -10.36 4.11 -7.57
CA GLN A 109 -11.29 4.47 -6.49
C GLN A 109 -10.73 5.46 -5.47
N LEU A 110 -9.46 5.37 -5.11
CA LEU A 110 -8.89 6.18 -4.02
C LEU A 110 -8.36 7.54 -4.46
N GLY A 111 -8.45 7.87 -5.75
CA GLY A 111 -7.95 9.15 -6.29
C GLY A 111 -6.45 9.33 -6.04
N ALA A 112 -5.67 8.24 -5.98
CA ALA A 112 -4.27 8.24 -5.57
C ALA A 112 -3.40 9.19 -6.42
N ALA A 113 -3.79 9.42 -7.68
CA ALA A 113 -3.13 10.36 -8.60
C ALA A 113 -3.09 11.82 -8.12
N ARG A 114 -3.88 12.21 -7.11
CA ARG A 114 -3.80 13.56 -6.51
C ARG A 114 -2.60 13.75 -5.61
N PHE A 115 -2.03 12.65 -5.11
CA PHE A 115 -0.82 12.69 -4.30
C PHE A 115 0.39 12.63 -5.24
N SER A 116 1.31 13.57 -5.08
CA SER A 116 2.50 13.70 -5.93
C SER A 116 3.59 12.69 -5.51
N THR A 117 3.23 11.41 -5.50
CA THR A 117 4.16 10.30 -5.31
C THR A 117 4.30 9.52 -6.62
N CYS A 118 5.53 9.18 -6.96
CA CYS A 118 5.80 8.36 -8.13
C CYS A 118 5.35 6.90 -7.92
N ASP A 119 5.15 6.47 -6.67
CA ASP A 119 4.68 5.12 -6.36
C ASP A 119 3.24 4.86 -6.86
N PHE A 120 2.42 5.91 -7.02
CA PHE A 120 1.04 5.81 -7.52
C PHE A 120 0.89 6.14 -9.01
N GLU A 121 1.97 6.58 -9.68
CA GLU A 121 1.92 6.83 -11.12
C GLU A 121 1.80 5.50 -11.87
N THR A 122 0.86 5.43 -12.81
CA THR A 122 0.77 4.29 -13.73
C THR A 122 2.02 4.21 -14.58
N PRO A 123 2.63 3.01 -14.74
CA PRO A 123 3.81 2.83 -15.59
C PRO A 123 3.53 3.12 -17.07
#